data_AF-A0A3E0NAD0-F1
#
_entry.id   AF-A0A3E0NAD0-F1
#
_cell.length_a   1.000
_cell.length_b   1.000
_cell.length_c   1.000
_cell.angle_alpha   90.00
_cell.angle_beta   90.00
_cell.angle_gamma   90.00
#
_symmetry.space_group_name_H-M   'P 1'
#
loop_
_entity.id
_entity.type
_entity.pdbx_description
1 polymer ?
#
loop_
_entity_poly.entity_id
_entity_poly.type
_entity_poly.pdbx_seq_one_letter_code
_entity_poly.pdbx_strand_id
1 'polypeptide(L)' 'MSACHMSECHMSECHMSECQLSECQLSECQLSECQLSECQLSECQLSECQLSECQLSETTNTDK' A
#
# COMPACT_ATOMS: atom_id res chain seq x y z
N MET A 1 0.88 -9.17 -6.73
CA MET A 1 1.84 -9.83 -5.81
C MET A 1 1.03 -10.52 -4.74
N SER A 2 1.13 -11.85 -4.63
CA SER A 2 0.48 -12.61 -3.56
C SER A 2 1.47 -12.78 -2.41
N ALA A 3 1.19 -12.11 -1.28
CA ALA A 3 2.02 -11.95 -0.09
C ALA A 3 3.33 -11.18 -0.29
N CYS A 4 3.50 -10.11 0.48
CA CYS A 4 4.72 -9.30 0.52
C CYS A 4 4.98 -8.82 1.95
N HIS A 5 6.24 -8.86 2.40
CA HIS A 5 6.62 -8.36 3.71
C HIS A 5 7.61 -7.21 3.51
N MET A 6 7.21 -6.01 3.89
CA MET A 6 8.05 -4.82 3.81
C MET A 6 8.11 -4.15 5.18
N SER A 7 9.31 -3.92 5.67
CA SER A 7 9.55 -3.23 6.94
C SER A 7 10.50 -2.05 6.72
N GLU A 8 10.25 -0.93 7.42
CA GLU A 8 11.11 0.27 7.40
C GLU A 8 11.38 0.84 5.99
N CYS A 9 10.48 0.56 5.05
CA CYS A 9 10.64 0.99 3.66
C CYS A 9 10.24 2.45 3.48
N HIS A 10 11.01 3.19 2.68
CA HIS A 10 10.70 4.58 2.33
C HIS A 10 10.42 4.64 0.83
N MET A 11 9.19 5.00 0.46
CA MET A 11 8.74 5.14 -0.91
C MET A 11 8.23 6.57 -1.12
N SER A 12 8.79 7.28 -2.09
CA SER A 12 8.35 8.62 -2.47
C SER A 12 7.98 8.66 -3.96
N GLU A 13 6.94 9.43 -4.31
CA GLU A 13 6.53 9.68 -5.71
C GLU A 13 6.24 8.39 -6.51
N CYS A 14 5.89 7.30 -5.83
CA CYS A 14 5.63 6.02 -6.48
C CYS A 14 4.27 6.01 -7.14
N HIS A 15 4.18 5.44 -8.34
CA HIS A 15 2.92 5.30 -9.07
C HIS A 15 2.59 3.81 -9.21
N MET A 16 1.50 3.39 -8.59
CA MET A 16 0.97 2.04 -8.64
C MET A 16 -0.45 2.07 -9.18
N SER A 17 -0.67 1.43 -10.31
CA SER A 17 -2.00 1.28 -10.92
C SER A 17 -2.36 -0.20 -11.04
N GLU A 18 -3.63 -0.54 -10.82
CA GLU A 18 -4.17 -1.90 -10.99
C GLU A 18 -3.42 -2.99 -10.19
N CYS A 19 -2.76 -2.61 -9.09
CA CYS A 19 -1.98 -3.55 -8.30
C CYS A 19 -2.89 -4.42 -7.43
N GLN A 20 -2.70 -5.74 -7.51
CA GLN A 20 -3.34 -6.69 -6.59
C GLN A 20 -2.32 -7.09 -5.52
N LEU A 21 -2.57 -6.61 -4.29
CA LEU A 21 -1.81 -6.93 -3.09
C LEU A 21 -2.73 -7.71 -2.17
N SER A 22 -2.39 -8.98 -1.95
CA SER A 22 -3.11 -9.87 -1.05
C SER A 22 -2.16 -10.34 0.04
N GLU A 23 -2.61 -10.35 1.30
CA GLU A 23 -1.85 -10.85 2.45
C GLU A 23 -0.48 -10.16 2.63
N CYS A 24 -0.39 -8.87 2.28
CA CYS A 24 0.85 -8.11 2.46
C CYS A 24 0.95 -7.53 3.88
N GLN A 25 2.14 -7.59 4.46
CA GLN A 25 2.47 -6.95 5.73
C GLN A 25 3.45 -5.81 5.48
N LEU A 26 3.03 -4.59 5.79
CA LEU A 26 3.86 -3.39 5.80
C LEU A 26 4.00 -2.92 7.24
N SER A 27 5.23 -2.79 7.73
CA SER A 27 5.52 -2.28 9.08
C SER A 27 6.49 -1.10 9.02
N GLU A 28 6.19 -0.01 9.72
CA GLU A 28 7.07 1.17 9.83
C GLU A 28 7.46 1.77 8.46
N CYS A 29 6.62 1.58 7.43
CA CYS A 29 6.89 2.08 6.09
C CYS A 29 6.42 3.54 5.95
N GLN A 30 7.22 4.36 5.27
CA GLN A 30 6.87 5.74 4.93
C GLN A 30 6.58 5.84 3.43
N LEU A 31 5.36 6.24 3.09
CA LEU A 31 4.94 6.55 1.73
C LEU A 31 4.67 8.06 1.63
N SER A 32 5.33 8.75 0.70
CA SER A 32 5.13 10.18 0.46
C SER A 32 4.80 10.43 -1.01
N GLU A 33 3.76 11.23 -1.30
CA GLU A 33 3.40 11.62 -2.67
C GLU A 33 3.15 10.43 -3.62
N CYS A 34 2.77 9.26 -3.08
CA CYS A 34 2.51 8.08 -3.89
C CYS A 34 1.09 8.10 -4.46
N GLN A 35 0.93 7.67 -5.71
CA GLN A 35 -0.36 7.50 -6.37
C GLN A 35 -0.68 6.00 -6.46
N LEU A 36 -1.79 5.60 -5.86
CA LEU A 36 -2.35 4.26 -5.95
C LEU A 36 -3.73 4.34 -6.61
N SER A 37 -3.84 3.87 -7.84
CA SER A 37 -5.10 3.85 -8.61
C SER A 37 -5.56 2.41 -8.86
N GLU A 38 -6.85 2.13 -8.67
CA GLU A 38 -7.45 0.81 -9.01
C GLU A 38 -6.76 -0.38 -8.31
N CYS A 39 -6.04 -0.15 -7.19
CA CYS A 39 -5.36 -1.23 -6.49
C CYS A 39 -6.32 -1.98 -5.55
N GLN A 40 -6.13 -3.29 -5.44
CA GLN A 40 -6.86 -4.17 -4.54
C GLN A 40 -5.93 -4.57 -3.39
N LEU A 41 -6.29 -4.18 -2.17
CA LEU A 41 -5.59 -4.49 -0.92
C LEU A 41 -6.47 -5.46 -0.13
N SER A 42 -6.18 -6.75 -0.21
CA SER A 42 -6.94 -7.78 0.51
C SER A 42 -6.09 -8.39 1.62
N GLU A 43 -6.62 -8.45 2.83
CA GLU A 43 -5.93 -9.03 4.00
C GLU A 43 -4.55 -8.36 4.25
N CYS A 44 -4.43 -7.07 3.92
CA CYS A 44 -3.17 -6.35 4.02
C CYS A 44 -3.06 -5.63 5.35
N GLN A 45 -1.97 -5.88 6.08
CA GLN A 45 -1.70 -5.26 7.37
C GLN A 45 -0.72 -4.11 7.19
N LEU A 46 -1.14 -2.89 7.56
CA LEU A 46 -0.26 -1.73 7.66
C LEU A 46 -0.11 -1.35 9.14
N SER A 47 1.06 -1.64 9.73
CA SER A 47 1.39 -1.31 11.12
C SER A 47 2.39 -0.16 11.15
N GLU A 48 2.09 0.90 11.89
CA GLU A 48 3.02 2.04 12.06
C GLU A 48 3.48 2.70 10.74
N CYS A 49 2.74 2.47 9.65
CA CYS A 49 3.03 3.08 8.35
C CYS A 49 2.52 4.52 8.30
N GLN A 50 3.29 5.40 7.66
CA GLN A 50 2.93 6.78 7.42
C GLN A 50 2.64 6.98 5.93
N LEU A 51 1.46 7.52 5.61
CA LEU A 51 1.11 7.94 4.25
C LEU A 51 0.94 9.47 4.24
N SER A 52 1.87 10.18 3.62
CA SER A 52 1.83 11.63 3.45
C SER A 52 1.55 11.97 1.99
N GLU A 53 0.60 12.86 1.73
CA GLU A 53 0.28 13.36 0.37
C GLU A 53 0.00 12.25 -0.67
N CYS A 54 -0.35 11.04 -0.21
CA CYS A 54 -0.63 9.93 -1.10
C CYS A 54 -2.06 10.02 -1.63
N GLN A 55 -2.24 9.69 -2.91
CA GLN A 55 -3.53 9.65 -3.58
C GLN A 55 -3.98 8.21 -3.75
N LEU A 56 -5.15 7.89 -3.19
CA LEU A 56 -5.79 6.58 -3.27
C LEU A 56 -7.08 6.74 -4.08
N SER A 57 -7.03 6.38 -5.37
CA SER A 57 -8.19 6.44 -6.27
C SER A 57 -8.66 5.04 -6.62
N GLU A 58 -9.96 4.78 -6.55
CA GLU A 58 -10.57 3.49 -6.94
C GLU A 58 -9.91 2.28 -6.27
N THR A 59 -9.28 2.50 -5.12
CA THR A 59 -8.61 1.47 -4.34
C THR A 59 -9.60 0.77 -3.45
N THR A 60 -9.59 -0.55 -3.48
CA THR A 60 -10.49 -1.38 -2.69
C THR A 60 -9.69 -2.08 -1.61
N ASN A 61 -10.08 -1.87 -0.35
CA ASN A 61 -9.64 -2.72 0.74
C ASN A 61 -10.75 -3.76 1.01
N THR A 62 -10.40 -5.04 0.89
CA THR A 62 -11.28 -6.16 1.20
C THR A 62 -10.75 -6.98 2.38
N ASP A 63 -10.56 -6.31 3.51
CA ASP A 63 -10.43 -6.95 4.82
C ASP A 63 -11.84 -7.25 5.35
N LYS A 64 -12.25 -8.53 5.38
CA LYS A 64 -13.51 -8.97 6.00
C LYS A 64 -13.35 -9.26 7.48
#